data_AF-A0A2A6NNG2-F1
#
_entry.id   AF-A0A2A6NNG2-F1
#
_cell.length_a   1.000
_cell.length_b   1.000
_cell.length_c   1.000
_cell.angle_alpha   90.00
_cell.angle_beta   90.00
_cell.angle_gamma   90.00
#
_symmetry.space_group_name_H-M   'P 1'
#
loop_
_entity.id
_entity.type
_entity.pdbx_description
1 polymer ?
#
loop_
_entity_poly.entity_id
_entity_poly.type
_entity_poly.pdbx_seq_one_letter_code
_entity_poly.pdbx_strand_id
1 'polypeptide(L)'
;MNKWILSACVLAVTAAPAAAVDVRLDSYRNPKNENFRIFNHMYLDGVRGGLMASNAWLTRHGGKLLFCLPGDLALTSEQTEEIMLKSADKRSAKGEMVVALLLLWGLQDTYPCEKPASQPTAPAPPD
;
A
#
# COMPACT_ATOMS: atom_id res chain seq x y z
N MET A 1 5.18 -3.41 44.39
CA MET A 1 5.68 -2.17 43.74
C MET A 1 5.64 -2.19 42.21
N ASN A 2 5.11 -3.24 41.53
CA ASN A 2 5.19 -3.33 40.05
C ASN A 2 4.00 -2.73 39.28
N LYS A 3 2.86 -2.46 39.94
CA LYS A 3 1.66 -1.90 39.29
C LYS A 3 1.86 -0.47 38.77
N TRP A 4 2.63 0.34 39.50
CA TRP A 4 2.90 1.73 39.11
C TRP A 4 3.85 1.83 37.93
N ILE A 5 4.80 0.89 37.81
CA ILE A 5 5.75 0.84 36.69
C ILE A 5 5.02 0.53 35.38
N LEU A 6 4.12 -0.46 35.38
CA LEU A 6 3.31 -0.79 34.20
C LEU A 6 2.43 0.38 33.75
N SER A 7 1.78 1.07 34.70
CA SER A 7 0.93 2.22 34.39
C SER A 7 1.73 3.42 33.84
N ALA A 8 2.94 3.65 34.36
CA ALA A 8 3.84 4.69 33.87
C ALA A 8 4.40 4.39 32.47
N CYS A 9 4.74 3.13 32.19
CA CYS A 9 5.19 2.70 30.87
C CYS A 9 4.09 2.84 29.82
N VAL A 10 2.84 2.49 30.14
CA VAL A 10 1.71 2.66 29.21
C VAL A 10 1.48 4.14 28.90
N LEU A 11 1.49 5.02 29.92
CA LEU A 11 1.35 6.46 29.70
C LEU A 11 2.47 7.03 28.81
N ALA A 12 3.71 6.62 29.04
CA ALA A 12 4.87 7.08 28.27
C ALA A 12 4.81 6.65 26.79
N VAL A 13 4.33 5.43 26.50
CA VAL A 13 4.15 4.95 25.12
C VAL A 13 3.01 5.69 24.41
N THR A 14 1.92 6.04 25.11
CA THR A 14 0.81 6.80 24.52
C THR A 14 1.10 8.29 24.34
N ALA A 15 2.02 8.85 25.13
CA ALA A 15 2.37 10.27 25.09
C ALA A 15 3.44 10.60 24.05
N ALA A 16 4.22 9.60 23.60
CA ALA A 16 5.09 9.77 22.46
C ALA A 16 4.21 10.01 21.22
N PRO A 17 4.38 11.14 20.50
CA PRO A 17 3.75 11.26 19.20
C PRO A 17 4.26 10.07 18.38
N ALA A 18 3.35 9.23 17.91
CA ALA A 18 3.65 8.24 16.90
C ALA A 18 4.03 8.99 15.63
N ALA A 19 5.27 9.47 15.56
CA ALA A 19 5.88 9.97 14.35
C ALA A 19 6.17 8.75 13.48
N ALA A 20 5.11 8.10 12.99
CA ALA A 20 5.19 7.27 11.80
C ALA A 20 5.51 8.24 10.65
N VAL A 21 6.80 8.56 10.51
CA VAL A 21 7.30 9.41 9.43
C VAL A 21 7.33 8.54 8.19
N ASP A 22 6.22 8.54 7.47
CA ASP A 22 6.10 7.92 6.16
C ASP A 22 6.94 8.70 5.13
N VAL A 23 7.46 8.01 4.11
CA VAL A 23 8.26 8.64 3.05
C VAL A 23 7.35 9.52 2.21
N ARG A 24 7.71 10.79 2.13
CA ARG A 24 6.99 11.82 1.39
C ARG A 24 7.46 11.86 -0.06
N LEU A 25 6.59 12.22 -0.99
CA LEU A 25 6.87 12.30 -2.42
C LEU A 25 8.07 13.21 -2.73
N ASP A 26 8.18 14.34 -2.03
CA ASP A 26 9.33 15.24 -2.22
C ASP A 26 10.65 14.57 -1.82
N SER A 27 10.69 13.92 -0.66
CA SER A 27 11.87 13.17 -0.21
C SER A 27 12.21 12.02 -1.16
N TYR A 28 11.20 11.43 -1.81
CA TYR A 28 11.38 10.36 -2.79
C TYR A 28 12.00 10.88 -4.09
N ARG A 29 11.46 11.97 -4.65
CA ARG A 29 11.93 12.60 -5.90
C ARG A 29 13.25 13.34 -5.74
N ASN A 30 13.45 13.96 -4.59
CA ASN A 30 14.58 14.82 -4.27
C ASN A 30 15.31 14.29 -3.01
N PRO A 31 15.90 13.08 -3.06
CA PRO A 31 16.57 12.51 -1.90
C PRO A 31 17.75 13.39 -1.47
N LYS A 32 17.89 13.63 -0.17
CA LYS A 32 18.95 14.50 0.39
C LYS A 32 20.36 14.01 0.10
N ASN A 33 20.52 12.69 -0.05
CA ASN A 33 21.78 12.03 -0.42
C ASN A 33 21.48 10.60 -0.90
N GLU A 34 22.55 9.91 -1.32
CA GLU A 34 22.47 8.55 -1.84
C GLU A 34 21.89 7.53 -0.86
N ASN A 35 22.20 7.64 0.43
CA ASN A 35 21.64 6.74 1.44
C ASN A 35 20.13 6.91 1.56
N PHE A 36 19.61 8.14 1.47
CA PHE A 36 18.17 8.37 1.42
C PHE A 36 17.54 7.87 0.12
N ARG A 37 18.23 7.94 -1.02
CA ARG A 37 17.77 7.34 -2.28
C ARG A 37 17.59 5.83 -2.13
N ILE A 38 18.62 5.14 -1.63
CA ILE A 38 18.58 3.69 -1.38
C ILE A 38 17.47 3.35 -0.39
N PHE A 39 17.37 4.08 0.71
CA PHE A 39 16.32 3.90 1.71
C PHE A 39 14.92 4.07 1.12
N ASN A 40 14.69 5.10 0.29
CA ASN A 40 13.40 5.34 -0.33
C ASN A 40 12.97 4.19 -1.25
N HIS A 41 13.90 3.61 -2.02
CA HIS A 41 13.61 2.44 -2.85
C HIS A 41 13.30 1.20 -2.00
N MET A 42 14.08 0.94 -0.94
CA MET A 42 13.79 -0.16 0.00
C MET A 42 12.44 0.04 0.70
N TYR A 43 12.12 1.28 1.06
CA TYR A 43 10.83 1.64 1.65
C TYR A 43 9.69 1.34 0.69
N LEU A 44 9.78 1.79 -0.56
CA LEU A 44 8.75 1.53 -1.58
C LEU A 44 8.56 0.03 -1.82
N ASP A 45 9.64 -0.74 -1.83
CA ASP A 45 9.58 -2.20 -1.95
C ASP A 45 8.86 -2.84 -0.75
N GLY A 46 9.15 -2.37 0.46
CA GLY A 46 8.43 -2.76 1.68
C GLY A 46 6.93 -2.45 1.60
N VAL A 47 6.56 -1.26 1.10
CA VAL A 47 5.15 -0.89 0.88
C VAL A 47 4.50 -1.84 -0.13
N ARG A 48 5.15 -2.14 -1.27
CA ARG A 48 4.66 -3.11 -2.26
C ARG A 48 4.36 -4.45 -1.60
N GLY A 49 5.33 -5.00 -0.87
CA GLY A 49 5.16 -6.26 -0.14
C GLY A 49 4.01 -6.23 0.86
N GLY A 50 3.90 -5.16 1.64
CA GLY A 50 2.80 -4.96 2.60
C GLY A 50 1.42 -4.88 1.95
N LEU A 51 1.30 -4.19 0.81
CA LEU A 51 0.06 -4.10 0.05
C LEU A 51 -0.32 -5.45 -0.58
N MET A 52 0.65 -6.20 -1.12
CA MET A 52 0.42 -7.57 -1.62
C MET A 52 -0.04 -8.51 -0.50
N ALA A 53 0.62 -8.48 0.65
CA ALA A 53 0.25 -9.27 1.81
C ALA A 53 -1.15 -8.91 2.34
N SER A 54 -1.48 -7.61 2.37
CA SER A 54 -2.81 -7.13 2.76
C SER A 54 -3.89 -7.66 1.83
N ASN A 55 -3.64 -7.62 0.52
CA ASN A 55 -4.54 -8.19 -0.49
C ASN A 55 -4.73 -9.69 -0.32
N ALA A 56 -3.64 -10.45 -0.15
CA ALA A 56 -3.70 -11.89 0.08
C ALA A 56 -4.46 -12.24 1.38
N TRP A 57 -4.29 -11.44 2.43
CA TRP A 57 -5.04 -11.59 3.67
C TRP A 57 -6.53 -11.36 3.44
N LEU A 58 -6.93 -10.31 2.70
CA LEU A 58 -8.33 -10.05 2.36
C LEU A 58 -8.95 -11.20 1.57
N THR A 59 -8.26 -11.75 0.58
CA THR A 59 -8.73 -12.94 -0.17
C THR A 59 -9.05 -14.11 0.75
N ARG A 60 -8.17 -14.41 1.72
CA ARG A 60 -8.33 -15.55 2.63
C ARG A 60 -9.44 -15.36 3.64
N HIS A 61 -9.80 -14.12 3.96
CA HIS A 61 -10.79 -13.80 5.00
C HIS A 61 -12.12 -13.27 4.42
N GLY A 62 -12.36 -13.47 3.11
CA GLY A 62 -13.59 -13.03 2.45
C GLY A 62 -13.76 -11.51 2.37
N GLY A 63 -12.67 -10.76 2.56
CA GLY A 63 -12.65 -9.31 2.42
C GLY A 63 -12.61 -8.87 0.96
N LYS A 64 -13.02 -7.63 0.70
CA LYS A 64 -12.88 -7.03 -0.63
C LYS A 64 -11.41 -6.68 -0.88
N LEU A 65 -10.86 -7.17 -1.99
CA LEU A 65 -9.51 -6.83 -2.46
C LEU A 65 -9.32 -5.32 -2.60
N LEU A 66 -8.13 -4.82 -2.25
CA LEU A 66 -7.72 -3.42 -2.43
C LEU A 66 -7.49 -3.10 -3.91
N PHE A 67 -6.99 -4.05 -4.69
CA PHE A 67 -6.72 -4.02 -6.14
C PHE A 67 -6.69 -5.46 -6.69
N CYS A 68 -6.82 -5.66 -8.00
CA CYS A 68 -6.97 -6.98 -8.62
C CYS A 68 -5.82 -7.29 -9.57
N LEU A 69 -4.66 -7.60 -8.99
CA LEU A 69 -3.46 -7.98 -9.74
C LEU A 69 -3.68 -9.33 -10.46
N PRO A 70 -3.30 -9.47 -11.75
CA PRO A 70 -3.30 -10.76 -12.44
C PRO A 70 -2.47 -11.80 -11.69
N GLY A 71 -2.95 -13.05 -11.63
CA GLY A 71 -2.38 -14.09 -10.75
C GLY A 71 -0.96 -14.55 -11.11
N ASP A 72 -0.52 -14.31 -12.33
CA ASP A 72 0.81 -14.61 -12.86
C ASP A 72 1.76 -13.40 -12.82
N LEU A 73 1.26 -12.23 -12.42
CA LEU A 73 2.04 -11.01 -12.42
C LEU A 73 2.75 -10.78 -11.09
N ALA A 74 4.08 -10.82 -11.10
CA ALA A 74 4.92 -10.31 -10.02
C ALA A 74 5.42 -8.91 -10.41
N LEU A 75 5.02 -7.89 -9.64
CA LEU A 75 5.48 -6.53 -9.87
C LEU A 75 6.97 -6.39 -9.56
N THR A 76 7.78 -5.90 -10.49
CA THR A 76 9.17 -5.53 -10.21
C THR A 76 9.25 -4.23 -9.42
N SER A 77 10.44 -3.90 -8.91
CA SER A 77 10.65 -2.63 -8.19
C SER A 77 10.45 -1.43 -9.11
N GLU A 78 10.88 -1.53 -10.36
CA GLU A 78 10.75 -0.50 -11.38
C GLU A 78 9.28 -0.29 -11.76
N GLN A 79 8.52 -1.37 -11.99
CA GLN A 79 7.07 -1.29 -12.25
C GLN A 79 6.32 -0.65 -11.08
N THR A 80 6.73 -0.98 -9.85
CA THR A 80 6.13 -0.42 -8.63
C THR A 80 6.38 1.08 -8.55
N GLU A 81 7.61 1.52 -8.82
CA GLU A 81 7.96 2.93 -8.87
C GLU A 81 7.21 3.67 -9.98
N GLU A 82 7.14 3.10 -11.18
CA GLU A 82 6.40 3.67 -12.30
C GLU A 82 4.92 3.87 -11.96
N ILE A 83 4.26 2.85 -11.39
CA ILE A 83 2.86 2.92 -10.96
C ILE A 83 2.67 4.03 -9.92
N MET A 84 3.56 4.13 -8.93
CA MET A 84 3.51 5.15 -7.89
C MET A 84 3.70 6.57 -8.46
N LEU A 85 4.70 6.78 -9.32
CA LEU A 85 4.98 8.09 -9.92
C LEU A 85 3.87 8.52 -10.89
N LYS A 86 3.35 7.60 -11.71
CA LYS A 86 2.20 7.87 -12.59
C LYS A 86 0.95 8.25 -11.80
N SER A 87 0.72 7.59 -10.66
CA SER A 87 -0.36 7.94 -9.73
C SER A 87 -0.18 9.34 -9.14
N ALA A 88 1.06 9.70 -8.77
CA ALA A 88 1.41 11.03 -8.29
C ALA A 88 1.14 12.10 -9.34
N ASP A 89 1.57 11.88 -10.59
CA ASP A 89 1.39 12.82 -11.68
C ASP A 89 -0.09 12.98 -12.05
N LYS A 90 -0.83 11.87 -12.18
CA LYS A 90 -2.29 11.88 -12.43
C LYS A 90 -3.05 12.72 -11.40
N ARG A 91 -2.57 12.74 -10.15
CA ARG A 91 -3.21 13.45 -9.04
C ARG A 91 -2.65 14.86 -8.81
N SER A 92 -1.65 15.28 -9.59
CA SER A 92 -0.89 16.50 -9.31
C SER A 92 -0.42 16.54 -7.84
N ALA A 93 0.07 15.38 -7.36
CA ALA A 93 0.39 15.17 -5.97
C ALA A 93 1.48 16.13 -5.50
N LYS A 94 1.23 16.78 -4.36
CA LYS A 94 2.18 17.68 -3.71
C LYS A 94 3.24 16.88 -2.94
N GLY A 95 4.35 17.54 -2.62
CA GLY A 95 5.52 16.93 -1.99
C GLY A 95 5.24 16.23 -0.66
N GLU A 96 4.26 16.70 0.10
CA GLU A 96 3.84 16.14 1.39
C GLU A 96 2.99 14.86 1.28
N MET A 97 2.60 14.45 0.07
CA MET A 97 1.85 13.20 -0.11
C MET A 97 2.73 12.01 0.24
N VAL A 98 2.17 11.03 0.94
CA VAL A 98 2.91 9.82 1.33
C VAL A 98 3.00 8.85 0.15
N VAL A 99 4.19 8.31 -0.07
CA VAL A 99 4.49 7.39 -1.17
C VAL A 99 3.62 6.13 -1.09
N ALA A 100 3.32 5.65 0.11
CA ALA A 100 2.51 4.46 0.31
C ALA A 100 1.08 4.60 -0.26
N LEU A 101 0.42 5.75 -0.02
CA LEU A 101 -0.91 6.03 -0.58
C LEU A 101 -0.86 6.19 -2.09
N LEU A 102 0.18 6.85 -2.60
CA LEU A 102 0.38 7.03 -4.04
C LEU A 102 0.51 5.69 -4.75
N LEU A 103 1.27 4.74 -4.17
CA LEU A 103 1.37 3.39 -4.69
C LEU A 103 0.01 2.65 -4.62
N LEU A 104 -0.68 2.68 -3.48
CA LEU A 104 -1.99 2.02 -3.34
C LEU A 104 -2.98 2.53 -4.41
N TRP A 105 -3.09 3.84 -4.57
CA TRP A 105 -3.96 4.43 -5.59
C TRP A 105 -3.50 4.10 -7.00
N GLY A 106 -2.19 4.02 -7.25
CA GLY A 106 -1.65 3.61 -8.53
C GLY A 106 -1.99 2.16 -8.86
N LEU A 107 -1.93 1.26 -7.87
CA LEU A 107 -2.35 -0.13 -8.03
C LEU A 107 -3.86 -0.24 -8.27
N GLN A 108 -4.67 0.58 -7.60
CA GLN A 108 -6.11 0.64 -7.85
C GLN A 108 -6.47 1.15 -9.25
N ASP A 109 -5.73 2.14 -9.73
CA ASP A 109 -5.90 2.69 -11.07
C ASP A 109 -5.43 1.71 -12.16
N THR A 110 -4.33 1.00 -11.91
CA THR A 110 -3.73 0.07 -12.87
C THR A 110 -4.45 -1.28 -12.89
N TYR A 111 -4.95 -1.73 -11.73
CA TYR A 111 -5.57 -3.03 -11.54
C TYR A 111 -6.91 -2.90 -10.79
N PRO A 112 -7.93 -2.27 -11.40
CA PRO A 112 -9.23 -2.12 -10.76
C PRO A 112 -9.90 -3.49 -10.58
N CYS A 113 -10.45 -3.72 -9.39
CA CYS A 113 -11.36 -4.84 -9.16
C CYS A 113 -12.73 -4.51 -9.73
N GLU A 114 -12.99 -4.84 -11.00
CA GLU A 114 -14.33 -4.77 -11.57
C GLU A 114 -15.30 -5.60 -10.71
N LYS A 115 -16.55 -5.12 -10.56
CA LYS A 115 -17.64 -6.01 -10.14
C LYS A 115 -17.91 -6.95 -11.31
N PRO A 116 -18.10 -8.26 -11.08
CA PRO A 116 -18.39 -9.19 -12.17
C PRO A 116 -19.63 -8.71 -12.94
N ALA A 117 -19.46 -8.39 -14.21
CA ALA A 117 -20.58 -8.38 -15.15
C ALA A 117 -21.11 -9.82 -15.19
N SER A 118 -22.32 -10.00 -14.66
CA SER A 118 -23.24 -11.13 -14.90
C SER A 118 -22.57 -12.41 -15.44
N GLN A 119 -22.36 -13.39 -14.55
CA GLN A 119 -22.24 -14.78 -15.00
C GLN A 119 -23.44 -15.09 -15.91
N PRO A 120 -23.25 -15.66 -17.10
CA PRO A 120 -24.34 -16.31 -17.80
C PRO A 120 -24.84 -17.41 -16.88
N THR A 121 -26.07 -17.27 -16.38
CA THR A 121 -26.79 -18.35 -15.71
C THR A 121 -26.72 -19.58 -16.58
N ALA A 122 -26.14 -20.65 -16.05
CA ALA A 122 -26.17 -21.97 -16.67
C ALA A 122 -27.63 -22.31 -17.02
N PRO A 123 -27.89 -22.88 -18.21
CA PRO A 123 -29.25 -23.26 -18.58
C PRO A 123 -29.79 -24.28 -17.57
N ALA A 124 -31.05 -24.08 -17.16
CA ALA A 124 -31.76 -25.00 -16.27
C ALA A 124 -31.83 -26.40 -16.90
N PRO A 125 -31.78 -27.47 -16.08
CA PRO A 125 -31.91 -28.83 -16.59
C PRO A 125 -33.31 -29.04 -17.22
N PRO A 126 -33.42 -29.85 -18.29
CA PRO A 126 -34.71 -30.15 -18.90
C PRO A 126 -35.55 -31.05 -18.00
N ASP A 127 -36.85 -30.74 -17.92
CA ASP A 127 -37.90 -31.60 -17.36
C ASP A 127 -38.17 -32.83 -18.26
#